data_AF-A0A328TUV4-F1
#
_entry.id   AF-A0A328TUV4-F1
#
_cell.length_a   1.000
_cell.length_b   1.000
_cell.length_c   1.000
_cell.angle_alpha   90.00
_cell.angle_beta   90.00
_cell.angle_gamma   90.00
#
_symmetry.space_group_name_H-M   'P 1'
#
loop_
_entity.id
_entity.type
_entity.pdbx_description
1 polymer ?
#
loop_
_entity_poly.entity_id
_entity_poly.type
_entity_poly.pdbx_seq_one_letter_code
_entity_poly.pdbx_strand_id
1 'polypeptide(L)'
;MTIENVICDIDGMPMHDNTPVPGAQEFLQRIVGNNMPLVVLTNYPSQTAIDLSNRIASAGIELPDSVFYTSVMATADFLKGGFKFEVQR
;
A
#
# COMPACT_ATOMS: atom_id res chain seq x y z
N MET A 1 23.40 -7.80 -0.72
CA MET A 1 22.02 -8.36 -0.64
C MET A 1 21.13 -7.51 -1.51
N THR A 2 20.27 -8.15 -2.30
CA THR A 2 19.23 -7.49 -3.10
C THR A 2 17.91 -7.54 -2.34
N ILE A 3 17.14 -6.46 -2.37
CA ILE A 3 15.76 -6.43 -1.84
C ILE A 3 14.86 -7.08 -2.89
N GLU A 4 14.02 -8.02 -2.47
CA GLU A 4 13.14 -8.77 -3.39
C GLU A 4 11.68 -8.31 -3.32
N ASN A 5 11.23 -7.76 -2.18
CA ASN A 5 9.85 -7.33 -1.94
C ASN A 5 9.86 -6.13 -0.97
N VAL A 6 8.82 -5.30 -1.04
CA VAL A 6 8.66 -4.14 -0.15
C VAL A 6 7.30 -4.18 0.54
N ILE A 7 7.32 -3.95 1.86
CA ILE A 7 6.13 -3.63 2.65
C ILE A 7 6.32 -2.20 3.16
N CYS A 8 5.31 -1.36 2.97
CA CYS A 8 5.37 0.08 3.22
C CYS A 8 4.14 0.53 4.01
N ASP A 9 4.33 1.39 5.01
CA ASP A 9 3.23 2.08 5.69
C ASP A 9 2.67 3.23 4.82
N ILE A 10 1.62 3.91 5.28
CA ILE A 10 1.00 5.08 4.61
C ILE A 10 1.34 6.38 5.34
N ASP A 11 0.84 6.57 6.56
CA ASP A 11 0.97 7.84 7.27
C ASP A 11 2.36 7.92 7.93
N GLY A 12 3.08 9.00 7.66
CA GLY A 12 4.48 9.19 8.05
C GLY A 12 5.51 8.57 7.10
N MET A 13 5.08 7.88 6.02
CA MET A 13 5.99 7.34 4.99
C MET A 13 5.73 7.95 3.60
N PRO A 14 4.81 7.46 2.73
CA PRO A 14 4.52 8.17 1.50
C PRO A 14 3.69 9.44 1.74
N MET A 15 2.96 9.51 2.85
CA MET A 15 2.02 10.58 3.14
C MET A 15 2.25 11.20 4.52
N HIS A 16 2.01 12.49 4.65
CA HIS A 16 1.73 13.17 5.91
C HIS A 16 0.33 13.79 5.77
N ASP A 17 -0.66 13.17 6.43
CA ASP A 17 -2.09 13.39 6.16
C ASP A 17 -2.41 13.18 4.67
N ASN A 18 -2.87 14.21 3.96
CA ASN A 18 -3.17 14.15 2.52
C ASN A 18 -2.06 14.77 1.66
N THR A 19 -0.90 15.03 2.24
CA THR A 19 0.25 15.61 1.53
C THR A 19 1.31 14.54 1.31
N PRO A 20 1.82 14.34 0.09
CA PRO A 20 2.91 13.39 -0.13
C PRO A 20 4.21 13.89 0.51
N VAL A 21 4.98 12.97 1.10
CA VAL A 21 6.34 13.26 1.59
C VAL A 21 7.27 13.45 0.38
N PRO A 22 8.24 14.38 0.41
CA PRO A 22 9.18 14.56 -0.69
C PRO A 22 9.91 13.25 -1.07
N GLY A 23 9.87 12.88 -2.35
CA GLY A 23 10.47 11.64 -2.85
C GLY A 23 9.56 10.40 -2.80
N ALA A 24 8.37 10.49 -2.21
CA ALA A 24 7.45 9.35 -2.08
C ALA A 24 7.01 8.79 -3.43
N GLN A 25 6.68 9.68 -4.37
CA GLN A 25 6.27 9.29 -5.72
C GLN A 25 7.39 8.54 -6.43
N GLU A 26 8.60 9.10 -6.45
CA GLU A 26 9.76 8.52 -7.11
C GLU A 26 10.16 7.18 -6.49
N PHE A 27 10.06 7.07 -5.17
CA PHE A 27 10.30 5.83 -4.45
C PHE A 27 9.31 4.73 -4.86
N LEU A 28 8.01 5.01 -4.78
CA LEU A 28 6.96 4.03 -5.08
C LEU A 28 6.96 3.65 -6.57
N GLN A 29 7.11 4.62 -7.47
CA GLN A 29 7.22 4.37 -8.90
C GLN A 29 8.45 3.54 -9.24
N ARG A 30 9.58 3.72 -8.54
CA ARG A 30 10.76 2.88 -8.75
C ARG A 30 10.53 1.43 -8.30
N ILE A 31 9.74 1.20 -7.25
CA ILE A 31 9.39 -0.16 -6.82
C ILE A 31 8.54 -0.84 -7.90
N VAL A 32 7.43 -0.19 -8.26
CA VAL A 32 6.47 -0.73 -9.24
C VAL A 32 7.12 -0.87 -10.61
N GLY A 33 7.89 0.13 -11.06
CA GLY A 33 8.58 0.12 -12.35
C GLY A 33 9.69 -0.92 -12.48
N ASN A 34 10.20 -1.46 -11.37
CA ASN A 34 11.14 -2.59 -11.36
C ASN A 34 10.44 -3.95 -11.22
N ASN A 35 9.10 -4.00 -11.28
CA ASN A 35 8.29 -5.19 -11.01
C ASN A 35 8.64 -5.83 -9.65
N MET A 36 9.00 -5.01 -8.66
CA MET A 36 9.25 -5.49 -7.31
C MET A 36 7.91 -5.52 -6.56
N PRO A 37 7.49 -6.68 -6.02
CA PRO A 37 6.23 -6.79 -5.30
C PRO A 37 6.14 -5.79 -4.14
N LEU A 38 5.03 -5.05 -4.11
CA LEU A 38 4.74 -4.00 -3.14
C LEU A 38 3.47 -4.33 -2.35
N VAL A 39 3.55 -4.16 -1.04
CA VAL A 39 2.40 -4.10 -0.14
C VAL A 39 2.39 -2.77 0.58
N VAL A 40 1.31 -2.01 0.42
CA VAL A 40 1.02 -0.85 1.24
C VAL A 40 0.12 -1.31 2.40
N LEU A 41 0.73 -1.47 3.57
CA LEU A 41 0.12 -2.05 4.76
C LEU A 41 -0.21 -0.95 5.77
N THR A 42 -1.47 -0.81 6.16
CA THR A 42 -1.87 0.20 7.16
C THR A 42 -2.76 -0.39 8.26
N ASN A 43 -2.61 0.14 9.48
CA ASN A 43 -3.53 -0.13 10.57
C ASN A 43 -4.76 0.80 10.56
N TYR A 44 -4.87 1.71 9.59
CA TYR A 44 -6.04 2.58 9.45
C TYR A 44 -7.25 1.79 8.93
N PRO A 45 -8.29 1.56 9.75
CA PRO A 45 -9.32 0.56 9.44
C PRO A 45 -10.49 1.12 8.62
N SER A 46 -10.58 2.44 8.48
CA SER A 46 -11.80 3.11 8.04
C SER A 46 -11.95 3.21 6.52
N GLN A 47 -10.92 2.85 5.75
CA GLN A 47 -10.89 2.98 4.30
C GLN A 47 -10.73 1.61 3.62
N THR A 48 -11.45 1.43 2.51
CA THR A 48 -11.24 0.29 1.62
C THR A 48 -9.95 0.47 0.81
N ALA A 49 -9.47 -0.60 0.16
CA ALA A 49 -8.33 -0.53 -0.74
C ALA A 49 -8.52 0.50 -1.87
N ILE A 50 -9.73 0.58 -2.43
CA ILE A 50 -10.10 1.56 -3.46
C ILE A 50 -10.07 2.99 -2.89
N ASP A 51 -10.58 3.20 -1.67
CA ASP A 51 -10.53 4.52 -1.03
C ASP A 51 -9.09 4.99 -0.81
N LEU A 52 -8.19 4.08 -0.42
CA LEU A 52 -6.77 4.36 -0.26
C LEU A 52 -6.10 4.66 -1.60
N SER A 53 -6.34 3.85 -2.63
CA SER A 53 -5.85 4.12 -3.99
C SER A 53 -6.29 5.50 -4.48
N ASN A 54 -7.56 5.86 -4.31
CA ASN A 54 -8.08 7.18 -4.67
C ASN A 54 -7.45 8.31 -3.85
N ARG A 55 -7.23 8.12 -2.54
CA ARG A 55 -6.56 9.10 -1.66
C ARG A 55 -5.14 9.37 -2.14
N ILE A 56 -4.37 8.32 -2.42
CA ILE A 56 -2.98 8.43 -2.89
C ILE A 56 -2.91 9.02 -4.30
N ALA A 57 -3.85 8.65 -5.18
CA ALA A 57 -3.98 9.24 -6.52
C ALA A 57 -4.31 10.74 -6.46
N SER A 58 -5.18 11.16 -5.53
CA SER A 58 -5.50 12.58 -5.32
C SER A 58 -4.30 13.42 -4.88
N ALA A 59 -3.29 12.76 -4.31
CA ALA A 59 -2.00 13.35 -3.92
C ALA A 59 -0.93 13.26 -5.04
N GLY A 60 -1.29 12.78 -6.24
CA GLY A 60 -0.42 12.70 -7.41
C GLY A 60 0.36 11.39 -7.55
N ILE A 61 0.05 10.37 -6.75
CA ILE A 61 0.73 9.07 -6.79
C ILE A 61 -0.26 8.00 -7.24
N GLU A 62 -0.04 7.40 -8.40
CA GLU A 62 -0.90 6.33 -8.90
C GLU A 62 -0.42 4.96 -8.43
N LEU A 63 -1.27 4.24 -7.69
CA LEU A 63 -1.08 2.85 -7.28
C LEU A 63 -2.40 2.07 -7.45
N PRO A 64 -2.37 0.83 -7.96
CA PRO A 64 -3.58 0.02 -8.04
C PRO A 64 -4.06 -0.33 -6.62
N ASP A 65 -5.37 -0.45 -6.43
CA ASP A 65 -5.98 -0.83 -5.16
C ASP A 65 -5.47 -2.19 -4.62
N SER A 66 -5.05 -3.09 -5.51
CA SER A 66 -4.50 -4.40 -5.16
C SER A 66 -3.24 -4.39 -4.29
N VAL A 67 -2.49 -3.28 -4.23
CA VAL A 67 -1.30 -3.19 -3.35
C VAL A 67 -1.67 -2.88 -1.90
N PHE A 68 -2.89 -2.43 -1.63
CA PHE A 68 -3.29 -1.99 -0.29
C PHE A 68 -3.84 -3.14 0.54
N TYR A 69 -3.32 -3.26 1.77
CA TYR A 69 -3.82 -4.21 2.75
C TYR A 69 -4.03 -3.49 4.09
N THR A 70 -5.24 -3.60 4.65
CA THR A 70 -5.60 -2.91 5.90
C THR A 70 -5.75 -3.90 7.06
N SER A 71 -5.66 -3.40 8.28
CA SER A 71 -5.92 -4.20 9.49
C SER A 71 -7.33 -4.81 9.52
N VAL A 72 -8.34 -4.16 8.94
CA VAL A 72 -9.70 -4.73 8.81
C VAL A 72 -9.72 -5.88 7.82
N MET A 73 -9.01 -5.79 6.70
CA MET A 73 -8.86 -6.90 5.75
C MET A 73 -8.17 -8.08 6.43
N ALA A 74 -7.07 -7.83 7.15
CA ALA A 74 -6.37 -8.85 7.93
C ALA A 74 -7.27 -9.52 8.99
N THR A 75 -8.11 -8.74 9.67
CA THR A 75 -9.08 -9.27 10.63
C THR A 75 -10.14 -10.12 9.96
N ALA A 76 -10.69 -9.68 8.82
CA ALA A 76 -11.69 -10.43 8.07
C ALA A 76 -11.13 -11.76 7.55
N ASP A 77 -9.89 -11.76 7.06
CA ASP A 77 -9.17 -12.95 6.62
C ASP A 77 -8.93 -13.93 7.78
N PHE A 78 -8.45 -13.42 8.91
CA PHE A 78 -8.27 -14.22 10.13
C PHE A 78 -9.58 -14.92 10.53
N LEU A 79 -10.71 -14.20 10.54
CA LEU A 79 -12.02 -14.76 10.87
C LEU A 79 -12.53 -15.80 9.85
N LYS A 80 -12.12 -15.69 8.58
CA LYS A 80 -12.42 -16.67 7.53
C LYS A 80 -11.54 -17.92 7.59
N GLY A 81 -10.59 -17.97 8.52
CA GLY A 81 -9.72 -19.13 8.75
C GLY A 81 -8.42 -19.12 7.93
N GLY A 82 -7.95 -17.97 7.46
CA GLY A 82 -6.63 -17.87 6.83
C GLY A 82 -6.30 -16.49 6.27
N PHE A 83 -5.01 -16.16 6.19
CA PHE A 83 -4.52 -14.95 5.52
C PHE A 83 -4.44 -15.19 4.02
N LYS A 84 -5.11 -14.37 3.21
CA LYS A 84 -5.15 -14.51 1.74
C LYS A 84 -4.52 -13.35 0.98
N PHE A 85 -3.67 -12.56 1.63
CA PHE A 85 -2.98 -11.49 0.92
C PHE A 85 -1.87 -12.05 0.03
N GLU A 86 -2.13 -12.11 -1.27
CA GLU A 86 -1.15 -12.42 -2.30
C GLU A 86 -0.77 -11.13 -3.03
N VAL A 87 0.53 -10.81 -3.04
CA VAL A 87 1.03 -9.70 -3.85
C VAL A 87 0.96 -10.12 -5.32
N GLN A 88 0.14 -9.43 -6.11
CA GLN A 88 0.09 -9.67 -7.55
C GLN A 88 1.47 -9.31 -8.15
N ARG A 89 2.05 -10.24 -8.91
CA ARG A 89 3.30 -10.06 -9.65
C ARG A 89 3.08 -9.34 -10.97
#